data_AF-A0A523DCF6-F1
#
_entry.id   AF-A0A523DCF6-F1
#
_cell.length_a   1.000
_cell.length_b   1.000
_cell.length_c   1.000
_cell.angle_alpha   90.00
_cell.angle_beta   90.00
_cell.angle_gamma   90.00
#
_symmetry.space_group_name_H-M   'P 1'
#
loop_
_entity.id
_entity.type
_entity.pdbx_description
1 polymer ?
#
loop_
_entity_poly.entity_id
_entity_poly.type
_entity_poly.pdbx_seq_one_letter_code
_entity_poly.pdbx_strand_id
1 'polypeptide(L)'
;MVQVCSGADLPGADPGATYLLRANGNQSHELWDVSNPADPAFVTTVATMGHTPDGEQNTHKNWWECDTGIAYLIGTVDGWRAPRVVQAFDLSNPSAPRRIRDFSLDGVQPDASGPVPGGSGVHEVVPLGERLYLSYGTSRNGVLQIVDRERFLRGDPRAAGPLASSPSGLRFPQIGRLDLPFFWGAHTAFPLVDVELDDYAPNRDQRTRDFVVLVSESVANECQEARHVVFFVDLADATHPMPVSTFQVREADGGFCARGGRFGPHGTQWSMSAPFYKRLQVFSWFNAGMRVVDVRNPFDPTEVAYFIPATTENTDVRCVTIDGVERCKTAIQTNNVEVDDRGLIYLVDRANTGLHIVELTGPAAAMLAE
;
A
#
# COMPACT_ATOMS: atom_id res chain seq x y z
N MET A 1 -5.51 -7.02 3.00
CA MET A 1 -4.79 -6.47 4.16
C MET A 1 -5.81 -6.33 5.28
N VAL A 2 -5.37 -6.57 6.51
CA VAL A 2 -6.16 -6.37 7.71
C VAL A 2 -5.40 -5.43 8.63
N GLN A 3 -6.12 -4.69 9.46
CA GLN A 3 -5.55 -3.86 10.52
C GLN A 3 -6.07 -4.39 11.85
N VAL A 4 -5.21 -4.42 12.87
CA VAL A 4 -5.57 -4.93 14.19
C VAL A 4 -5.24 -3.87 15.23
N CYS A 5 -6.21 -3.54 16.07
CA CYS A 5 -6.04 -2.60 17.18
C CYS A 5 -6.47 -3.26 18.49
N SER A 6 -5.69 -3.06 19.55
CA SER A 6 -6.19 -3.33 20.89
C SER A 6 -7.29 -2.32 21.21
N GLY A 7 -8.34 -2.78 21.87
CA GLY A 7 -9.35 -1.88 22.42
C GLY A 7 -8.80 -0.96 23.50
N ALA A 8 -7.66 -1.29 24.12
CA ALA A 8 -6.99 -0.43 25.09
C ALA A 8 -6.36 0.81 24.45
N ASP A 9 -6.00 0.74 23.17
CA ASP A 9 -5.42 1.85 22.41
C ASP A 9 -6.51 2.75 21.78
N LEU A 10 -7.74 2.24 21.68
CA LEU A 10 -8.86 2.93 21.06
C LEU A 10 -9.64 3.78 22.09
N PRO A 11 -9.94 5.07 21.80
CA PRO A 11 -10.56 5.96 22.77
C PRO A 11 -11.93 5.54 23.30
N GLY A 12 -12.71 4.79 22.53
CA GLY A 12 -14.11 4.45 22.83
C GLY A 12 -14.43 2.96 22.73
N ALA A 13 -13.42 2.09 22.84
CA ALA A 13 -13.57 0.65 22.72
C ALA A 13 -13.52 -0.07 24.08
N ASP A 14 -13.84 -1.38 24.09
CA ASP A 14 -13.62 -2.22 25.26
C ASP A 14 -12.11 -2.47 25.43
N PRO A 15 -11.47 -2.03 26.52
CA PRO A 15 -10.02 -2.20 26.71
C PRO A 15 -9.58 -3.67 26.81
N GLY A 16 -10.50 -4.60 27.10
CA GLY A 16 -10.21 -6.03 27.11
C GLY A 16 -10.26 -6.70 25.74
N ALA A 17 -10.73 -5.99 24.71
CA ALA A 17 -10.95 -6.54 23.39
C ALA A 17 -9.77 -6.29 22.43
N THR A 18 -9.70 -7.08 21.35
CA THR A 18 -8.82 -6.85 20.20
C THR A 18 -9.67 -6.87 18.94
N TYR A 19 -9.58 -5.83 18.12
CA TYR A 19 -10.42 -5.66 16.94
C TYR A 19 -9.61 -5.81 15.66
N LEU A 20 -10.19 -6.48 14.67
CA LEU A 20 -9.64 -6.67 13.33
C LEU A 20 -10.56 -6.01 12.29
N LEU A 21 -10.00 -5.07 11.55
CA LEU A 21 -10.62 -4.44 10.39
C LEU A 21 -10.18 -5.17 9.11
N ARG A 22 -11.14 -5.57 8.28
CA ARG A 22 -10.88 -6.30 7.03
C ARG A 22 -11.86 -5.91 5.92
N ALA A 23 -11.46 -6.19 4.69
CA ALA A 23 -12.40 -6.27 3.58
C ALA A 23 -13.13 -7.63 3.56
N ASN A 24 -14.38 -7.61 3.12
CA ASN A 24 -15.19 -8.79 2.80
C ASN A 24 -15.48 -8.83 1.29
N GLY A 25 -14.59 -9.50 0.55
CA GLY A 25 -14.64 -9.53 -0.91
C GLY A 25 -14.72 -8.11 -1.47
N ASN A 26 -15.57 -7.91 -2.49
CA ASN A 26 -15.84 -6.59 -3.05
C ASN A 26 -17.03 -5.87 -2.38
N GLN A 27 -17.56 -6.40 -1.28
CA GLN A 27 -18.86 -5.97 -0.75
C GLN A 27 -18.77 -4.91 0.34
N SER A 28 -17.83 -5.07 1.28
CA SER A 28 -17.79 -4.22 2.48
C SER A 28 -16.42 -4.21 3.16
N HIS A 29 -16.22 -3.23 4.04
CA HIS A 29 -15.25 -3.30 5.13
C HIS A 29 -15.98 -3.62 6.43
N GLU A 30 -15.44 -4.57 7.18
CA GLU A 30 -16.06 -5.14 8.38
C GLU A 30 -15.08 -5.12 9.55
N LEU A 31 -15.64 -4.97 10.74
CA LEU A 31 -14.92 -5.06 11.99
C LEU A 31 -15.32 -6.32 12.75
N TRP A 32 -14.32 -7.00 13.28
CA TRP A 32 -14.46 -8.25 14.02
C TRP A 32 -13.72 -8.14 15.36
N ASP A 33 -14.29 -8.70 16.42
CA ASP A 33 -13.59 -8.95 17.67
C ASP A 33 -12.83 -10.27 17.53
N VAL A 34 -11.52 -10.17 17.69
CA VAL A 34 -10.56 -11.28 17.56
C VAL A 34 -9.79 -11.50 18.86
N SER A 35 -10.33 -11.06 20.00
CA SER A 35 -9.77 -11.32 21.34
C SER A 35 -9.55 -12.81 21.57
N ASN A 36 -10.46 -13.63 21.03
CA ASN A 36 -10.23 -15.05 20.80
C ASN A 36 -10.07 -15.29 19.29
N PRO A 37 -8.84 -15.40 18.76
CA PRO A 37 -8.62 -15.55 17.32
C PRO A 37 -9.11 -16.90 16.76
N ALA A 38 -9.38 -17.88 17.63
CA ALA A 38 -9.97 -19.17 17.22
C ALA A 38 -11.50 -19.10 17.06
N ASP A 39 -12.15 -18.06 17.60
CA ASP A 39 -13.60 -17.85 17.51
C ASP A 39 -13.91 -16.35 17.34
N PRO A 40 -13.59 -15.78 16.15
CA PRO A 40 -13.77 -14.36 15.90
C PRO A 40 -15.26 -14.01 15.80
N ALA A 41 -15.66 -12.92 16.45
CA ALA A 41 -17.05 -12.45 16.47
C ALA A 41 -17.22 -11.21 15.60
N PHE A 42 -18.26 -11.18 14.76
CA PHE A 42 -18.59 -10.00 13.97
C PHE A 42 -19.06 -8.86 14.89
N VAL A 43 -18.54 -7.64 14.67
CA VAL A 43 -18.94 -6.44 15.42
C VAL A 43 -19.85 -5.58 14.58
N THR A 44 -19.38 -5.12 13.42
CA THR A 44 -20.16 -4.22 12.56
C THR A 44 -19.63 -4.19 11.12
N THR A 45 -20.50 -3.79 10.19
CA THR A 45 -20.10 -3.39 8.85
C THR A 45 -19.77 -1.90 8.88
N VAL A 46 -18.51 -1.56 8.64
CA VAL A 46 -18.03 -0.17 8.68
C VAL A 46 -18.45 0.59 7.44
N ALA A 47 -18.30 -0.03 6.27
CA ALA A 47 -18.69 0.56 4.99
C ALA A 47 -19.19 -0.52 4.02
N THR A 48 -20.32 -0.28 3.37
CA THR A 48 -20.82 -1.10 2.26
C THR A 48 -20.46 -0.43 0.93
N MET A 49 -19.93 -1.19 -0.02
CA MET A 49 -19.46 -0.64 -1.29
C MET A 49 -20.63 -0.31 -2.21
N GLY A 50 -20.64 0.91 -2.73
CA GLY A 50 -21.56 1.37 -3.77
C GLY A 50 -21.17 0.86 -5.16
N HIS A 51 -21.67 1.52 -6.19
CA HIS A 51 -21.33 1.25 -7.59
C HIS A 51 -20.87 2.52 -8.30
N THR A 52 -19.87 2.38 -9.17
CA THR A 52 -19.56 3.43 -10.15
C THR A 52 -20.71 3.55 -11.17
N PRO A 53 -20.80 4.65 -11.93
CA PRO A 53 -21.77 4.77 -13.02
C PRO A 53 -21.70 3.62 -14.05
N ASP A 54 -20.52 3.03 -14.23
CA ASP A 54 -20.29 1.89 -15.13
C ASP A 54 -20.51 0.52 -14.45
N GLY A 55 -20.97 0.51 -13.20
CA GLY A 55 -21.37 -0.68 -12.46
C GLY A 55 -20.24 -1.43 -11.75
N GLU A 56 -19.04 -0.85 -11.64
CA GLU A 56 -17.97 -1.46 -10.86
C GLU A 56 -18.25 -1.38 -9.36
N GLN A 57 -17.93 -2.45 -8.62
CA GLN A 57 -18.00 -2.52 -7.17
C GLN A 57 -16.74 -3.20 -6.64
N ASN A 58 -16.00 -2.49 -5.79
CA ASN A 58 -14.71 -2.95 -5.26
C ASN A 58 -14.54 -2.51 -3.80
N THR A 59 -13.89 -3.37 -3.01
CA THR A 59 -13.11 -2.94 -1.84
C THR A 59 -11.64 -2.88 -2.24
N HIS A 60 -10.78 -2.38 -1.35
CA HIS A 60 -9.34 -2.56 -1.50
C HIS A 60 -8.61 -2.57 -0.15
N LYS A 61 -7.56 -1.75 0.00
CA LYS A 61 -6.81 -1.61 1.26
C LYS A 61 -7.60 -0.87 2.33
N ASN A 62 -7.15 -1.01 3.57
CA ASN A 62 -7.57 -0.20 4.69
C ASN A 62 -6.37 0.10 5.59
N TRP A 63 -6.45 1.24 6.26
CA TRP A 63 -5.55 1.62 7.34
C TRP A 63 -6.37 2.08 8.55
N TRP A 64 -5.94 1.73 9.75
CA TRP A 64 -6.59 2.13 11.00
C TRP A 64 -5.55 2.64 12.00
N GLU A 65 -5.67 3.92 12.35
CA GLU A 65 -4.87 4.58 13.38
C GLU A 65 -5.49 4.23 14.73
N CYS A 66 -4.91 3.29 15.49
CA CYS A 66 -5.50 2.78 16.73
C CYS A 66 -5.66 3.86 17.80
N ASP A 67 -4.68 4.75 17.93
CA ASP A 67 -4.63 5.82 18.93
C ASP A 67 -5.72 6.88 18.73
N THR A 68 -6.01 7.27 17.49
CA THR A 68 -7.06 8.25 17.18
C THR A 68 -8.39 7.60 16.79
N GLY A 69 -8.38 6.31 16.48
CA GLY A 69 -9.50 5.58 15.92
C GLY A 69 -9.85 5.97 14.47
N ILE A 70 -9.01 6.72 13.77
CA ILE A 70 -9.32 7.16 12.40
C ILE A 70 -8.97 6.03 11.42
N ALA A 71 -9.90 5.71 10.53
CA ALA A 71 -9.72 4.68 9.52
C ALA A 71 -9.85 5.25 8.11
N TYR A 72 -9.00 4.79 7.19
CA TYR A 72 -9.04 5.12 5.77
C TYR A 72 -9.37 3.85 4.99
N LEU A 73 -10.60 3.77 4.47
CA LEU A 73 -11.11 2.59 3.79
C LEU A 73 -11.17 2.85 2.30
N ILE A 74 -10.55 1.98 1.52
CA ILE A 74 -10.57 2.13 0.06
C ILE A 74 -11.69 1.28 -0.53
N GLY A 75 -12.48 1.89 -1.40
CA GLY A 75 -13.50 1.15 -2.16
C GLY A 75 -14.48 2.05 -2.89
N THR A 76 -15.53 1.44 -3.42
CA THR A 76 -16.51 2.14 -4.27
C THR A 76 -17.55 2.90 -3.45
N VAL A 77 -17.84 4.12 -3.89
CA VAL A 77 -18.89 4.98 -3.35
C VAL A 77 -19.79 5.40 -4.50
N ASP A 78 -21.11 5.34 -4.30
CA ASP A 78 -22.09 5.69 -5.33
C ASP A 78 -21.81 7.08 -5.94
N GLY A 79 -21.90 7.13 -7.26
CA GLY A 79 -21.72 8.35 -8.05
C GLY A 79 -20.26 8.73 -8.32
N TRP A 80 -19.27 8.19 -7.58
CA TRP A 80 -17.87 8.45 -7.87
C TRP A 80 -17.43 7.73 -9.14
N ARG A 81 -16.54 8.38 -9.90
CA ARG A 81 -16.18 7.96 -11.27
C ARG A 81 -15.09 6.89 -11.32
N ALA A 82 -14.32 6.74 -10.23
CA ALA A 82 -13.33 5.67 -10.12
C ALA A 82 -13.86 4.54 -9.23
N PRO A 83 -13.46 3.28 -9.48
CA PRO A 83 -13.88 2.13 -8.68
C PRO A 83 -13.40 2.20 -7.23
N ARG A 84 -12.37 3.00 -6.94
CA ARG A 84 -11.76 3.09 -5.61
C ARG A 84 -11.50 4.54 -5.23
N VAL A 85 -12.10 4.95 -4.11
CA VAL A 85 -11.86 6.24 -3.45
C VAL A 85 -11.58 6.01 -1.97
N VAL A 86 -11.05 7.02 -1.28
CA VAL A 86 -10.93 6.99 0.17
C VAL A 86 -12.29 7.27 0.79
N GLN A 87 -12.68 6.45 1.75
CA GLN A 87 -13.74 6.72 2.71
C GLN A 87 -13.09 6.82 4.09
N ALA A 88 -13.02 8.03 4.65
CA ALA A 88 -12.48 8.26 5.98
C ALA A 88 -13.57 8.06 7.03
N PHE A 89 -13.25 7.33 8.09
CA PHE A 89 -14.16 7.04 9.19
C PHE A 89 -13.52 7.39 10.53
N ASP A 90 -14.35 7.88 11.44
CA ASP A 90 -14.11 7.84 12.87
C ASP A 90 -14.61 6.49 13.37
N LEU A 91 -13.65 5.63 13.71
CA LEU A 91 -13.81 4.27 14.20
C LEU A 91 -13.24 4.15 15.63
N SER A 92 -13.20 5.26 16.37
CA SER A 92 -12.79 5.30 17.79
C SER A 92 -13.74 4.49 18.70
N ASN A 93 -15.02 4.39 18.31
CA ASN A 93 -15.97 3.41 18.83
C ASN A 93 -16.24 2.33 17.77
N PRO A 94 -15.66 1.11 17.94
CA PRO A 94 -15.84 -0.05 17.07
C PRO A 94 -17.29 -0.37 16.66
N SER A 95 -18.26 -0.13 17.55
CA SER A 95 -19.66 -0.48 17.32
C SER A 95 -20.46 0.59 16.59
N ALA A 96 -19.93 1.81 16.47
CA ALA A 96 -20.64 2.98 15.95
C ALA A 96 -19.76 3.77 14.95
N PRO A 97 -19.41 3.17 13.80
CA PRO A 97 -18.57 3.80 12.79
C PRO A 97 -19.24 5.06 12.24
N ARG A 98 -18.49 6.16 12.16
CA ARG A 98 -18.99 7.44 11.64
C ARG A 98 -18.16 7.91 10.45
N ARG A 99 -18.78 7.96 9.27
CA ARG A 99 -18.14 8.48 8.06
C ARG A 99 -17.79 9.95 8.23
N ILE A 100 -16.55 10.32 7.95
CA ILE A 100 -16.02 11.68 8.01
C ILE A 100 -16.13 12.34 6.64
N ARG A 101 -15.52 11.73 5.62
CA ARG A 101 -15.51 12.26 4.25
C ARG A 101 -15.16 11.18 3.24
N ASP A 102 -15.43 11.52 1.98
CA ASP A 102 -14.87 10.82 0.83
C ASP A 102 -13.80 11.68 0.16
N PHE A 103 -12.82 11.04 -0.46
CA PHE A 103 -11.69 11.74 -1.06
C PHE A 103 -11.03 10.95 -2.18
N SER A 104 -10.61 11.66 -3.22
CA SER A 104 -9.76 11.16 -4.30
C SER A 104 -9.08 12.34 -4.99
N LEU A 105 -8.39 12.11 -6.10
CA LEU A 105 -7.90 13.18 -6.96
C LEU A 105 -9.07 14.02 -7.51
N ASP A 106 -8.84 15.32 -7.65
CA ASP A 106 -9.74 16.17 -8.42
C ASP A 106 -9.84 15.65 -9.87
N GLY A 107 -11.07 15.60 -10.38
CA GLY A 107 -11.46 14.96 -11.63
C GLY A 107 -12.17 13.61 -11.44
N VAL A 108 -12.17 13.05 -10.22
CA VAL A 108 -12.81 11.76 -9.89
C VAL A 108 -14.19 11.92 -9.25
N GLN A 109 -14.47 13.08 -8.66
CA GLN A 109 -15.74 13.39 -8.00
C GLN A 109 -16.95 13.26 -8.94
N PRO A 110 -18.16 13.01 -8.41
CA PRO A 110 -19.34 12.67 -9.22
C PRO A 110 -19.72 13.68 -10.32
N ASP A 111 -19.50 14.96 -10.10
CA ASP A 111 -19.85 16.05 -11.03
C ASP A 111 -18.73 16.39 -12.04
N ALA A 112 -17.60 15.67 -11.98
CA ALA A 112 -16.49 15.86 -12.91
C ALA A 112 -16.75 15.22 -14.28
N SER A 113 -15.99 15.67 -15.28
CA SER A 113 -16.00 15.13 -16.66
C SER A 113 -14.57 14.97 -17.19
N GLY A 114 -14.41 14.34 -18.36
CA GLY A 114 -13.09 14.08 -18.95
C GLY A 114 -12.41 12.82 -18.42
N PRO A 115 -11.11 12.61 -18.67
CA PRO A 115 -10.38 11.44 -18.19
C PRO A 115 -10.42 11.33 -16.65
N VAL A 116 -10.44 10.12 -16.11
CA VAL A 116 -10.38 9.85 -14.66
C VAL A 116 -8.91 9.78 -14.23
N PRO A 117 -8.38 10.76 -13.47
CA PRO A 117 -6.99 10.73 -13.01
C PRO A 117 -6.73 9.50 -12.12
N GLY A 118 -5.56 8.88 -12.26
CA GLY A 118 -5.23 7.64 -11.57
C GLY A 118 -6.05 6.42 -12.06
N GLY A 119 -6.92 6.57 -13.07
CA GLY A 119 -7.70 5.50 -13.69
C GLY A 119 -8.48 4.65 -12.68
N SER A 120 -7.88 3.55 -12.24
CA SER A 120 -8.42 2.61 -11.25
C SER A 120 -8.64 3.18 -9.84
N GLY A 121 -8.38 4.48 -9.63
CA GLY A 121 -8.60 5.18 -8.37
C GLY A 121 -7.50 5.00 -7.33
N VAL A 122 -7.85 5.28 -6.08
CA VAL A 122 -6.95 5.15 -4.93
C VAL A 122 -6.64 3.67 -4.70
N HIS A 123 -5.39 3.36 -4.45
CA HIS A 123 -4.98 2.03 -4.01
C HIS A 123 -4.87 1.99 -2.48
N GLU A 124 -4.14 2.92 -1.86
CA GLU A 124 -3.86 2.89 -0.43
C GLU A 124 -3.68 4.31 0.14
N VAL A 125 -3.98 4.46 1.43
CA VAL A 125 -3.56 5.61 2.23
C VAL A 125 -2.62 5.07 3.30
N VAL A 126 -1.40 5.62 3.38
CA VAL A 126 -0.46 5.36 4.46
C VAL A 126 -0.30 6.64 5.28
N PRO A 127 -0.82 6.72 6.51
CA PRO A 127 -0.58 7.84 7.41
C PRO A 127 0.76 7.71 8.12
N LEU A 128 1.44 8.84 8.35
CA LEU A 128 2.56 8.93 9.28
C LEU A 128 2.66 10.38 9.81
N GLY A 129 2.45 10.55 11.11
CA GLY A 129 2.39 11.87 11.74
C GLY A 129 1.31 12.75 11.12
N GLU A 130 1.68 13.96 10.71
CA GLU A 130 0.77 14.96 10.13
C GLU A 130 0.52 14.78 8.62
N ARG A 131 1.01 13.70 8.01
CA ARG A 131 0.93 13.45 6.58
C ARG A 131 0.19 12.16 6.25
N LEU A 132 -0.55 12.21 5.15
CA LEU A 132 -1.10 11.05 4.46
C LEU A 132 -0.39 10.90 3.12
N TYR A 133 0.08 9.68 2.82
CA TYR A 133 0.69 9.32 1.55
C TYR A 133 -0.28 8.45 0.78
N LEU A 134 -0.84 9.00 -0.31
CA LEU A 134 -1.86 8.34 -1.12
C LEU A 134 -1.25 7.89 -2.45
N SER A 135 -1.54 6.63 -2.80
CA SER A 135 -1.15 6.03 -4.07
C SER A 135 -2.39 5.80 -4.94
N TYR A 136 -2.29 6.14 -6.24
CA TYR A 136 -3.37 6.01 -7.21
C TYR A 136 -2.90 5.29 -8.45
N GLY A 137 -3.81 4.62 -9.16
CA GLY A 137 -3.49 4.00 -10.44
C GLY A 137 -2.51 2.85 -10.29
N THR A 138 -2.99 1.71 -9.81
CA THR A 138 -2.18 0.59 -9.31
C THR A 138 -1.09 0.09 -10.27
N SER A 139 -1.42 -0.06 -11.56
CA SER A 139 -0.50 -0.60 -12.58
C SER A 139 -0.34 0.32 -13.81
N ARG A 140 -0.90 1.52 -13.79
CA ARG A 140 -0.79 2.50 -14.88
C ARG A 140 -1.27 3.87 -14.44
N ASN A 141 -0.76 4.92 -15.08
CA ASN A 141 -1.11 6.32 -14.79
C ASN A 141 -0.99 6.63 -13.29
N GLY A 142 0.09 6.14 -12.67
CA GLY A 142 0.28 6.20 -11.24
C GLY A 142 0.38 7.64 -10.74
N VAL A 143 -0.12 7.88 -9.53
CA VAL A 143 0.06 9.17 -8.85
C VAL A 143 0.45 8.92 -7.40
N LEU A 144 1.47 9.63 -6.93
CA LEU A 144 1.73 9.83 -5.50
C LEU A 144 1.17 11.19 -5.10
N GLN A 145 0.34 11.24 -4.07
CA GLN A 145 -0.14 12.49 -3.47
C GLN A 145 0.26 12.52 -1.99
N ILE A 146 0.86 13.63 -1.57
CA ILE A 146 1.19 13.91 -0.17
C ILE A 146 0.15 14.90 0.33
N VAL A 147 -0.50 14.56 1.42
CA VAL A 147 -1.67 15.29 1.93
C VAL A 147 -1.44 15.66 3.39
N ASP A 148 -1.78 16.89 3.76
CA ASP A 148 -1.84 17.37 5.14
C ASP A 148 -3.04 16.73 5.83
N ARG A 149 -2.78 15.97 6.90
CA ARG A 149 -3.78 15.16 7.61
C ARG A 149 -4.84 16.04 8.26
N GLU A 150 -4.45 17.13 8.91
CA GLU A 150 -5.40 18.03 9.58
C GLU A 150 -6.33 18.70 8.56
N ARG A 151 -5.78 19.23 7.46
CA ARG A 151 -6.57 19.82 6.37
C ARG A 151 -7.47 18.80 5.70
N PHE A 152 -7.02 17.54 5.58
CA PHE A 152 -7.84 16.46 5.06
C PHE A 152 -9.04 16.20 5.98
N LEU A 153 -8.83 16.10 7.29
CA LEU A 153 -9.89 15.76 8.25
C LEU A 153 -10.85 16.92 8.54
N ARG A 154 -10.39 18.17 8.45
CA ARG A 154 -11.19 19.38 8.76
C ARG A 154 -11.78 20.07 7.54
N GLY A 155 -11.14 19.94 6.38
CA GLY A 155 -11.58 20.60 5.14
C GLY A 155 -11.23 22.09 5.08
N ASP A 156 -11.59 22.77 3.98
CA ASP A 156 -11.35 24.22 3.84
C ASP A 156 -12.37 25.00 4.68
N PRO A 157 -11.96 25.71 5.75
CA PRO A 157 -12.90 26.43 6.61
C PRO A 157 -13.61 27.59 5.92
N ARG A 158 -13.15 27.98 4.72
CA ARG A 158 -13.76 29.06 3.91
C ARG A 158 -14.79 28.53 2.91
N ALA A 159 -14.87 27.21 2.72
CA ALA A 159 -15.84 26.59 1.82
C ALA A 159 -17.21 26.42 2.50
N ALA A 160 -18.30 26.49 1.72
CA ALA A 160 -19.66 26.28 2.23
C ALA A 160 -19.86 24.88 2.85
N GLY A 161 -19.18 23.87 2.29
CA GLY A 161 -19.02 22.55 2.89
C GLY A 161 -17.53 22.24 2.99
N PRO A 162 -16.89 22.41 4.17
CA PRO A 162 -15.45 22.22 4.32
C PRO A 162 -14.94 20.87 3.79
N LEU A 163 -15.72 19.81 4.01
CA LEU A 163 -15.42 18.44 3.60
C LEU A 163 -16.03 18.04 2.25
N ALA A 164 -16.66 18.97 1.53
CA ALA A 164 -17.26 18.68 0.24
C ALA A 164 -16.20 18.29 -0.79
N SER A 165 -16.56 17.35 -1.67
CA SER A 165 -15.71 16.83 -2.76
C SER A 165 -15.64 17.78 -3.96
N SER A 166 -15.59 19.10 -3.73
CA SER A 166 -15.40 20.08 -4.81
C SER A 166 -13.95 20.05 -5.32
N PRO A 167 -13.68 20.54 -6.54
CA PRO A 167 -12.32 20.62 -7.06
C PRO A 167 -11.34 21.34 -6.11
N SER A 168 -11.77 22.45 -5.49
CA SER A 168 -10.95 23.16 -4.50
C SER A 168 -10.81 22.39 -3.19
N GLY A 169 -11.87 21.74 -2.72
CA GLY A 169 -11.85 20.93 -1.49
C GLY A 169 -10.97 19.69 -1.58
N LEU A 170 -10.88 19.06 -2.77
CA LEU A 170 -9.99 17.92 -3.02
C LEU A 170 -8.52 18.34 -3.18
N ARG A 171 -8.26 19.55 -3.68
CA ARG A 171 -6.90 20.10 -3.77
C ARG A 171 -6.41 20.77 -2.48
N PHE A 172 -7.32 21.23 -1.62
CA PHE A 172 -7.00 21.98 -0.40
C PHE A 172 -5.98 21.29 0.53
N PRO A 173 -6.09 19.98 0.81
CA PRO A 173 -5.14 19.33 1.71
C PRO A 173 -3.87 18.83 0.99
N GLN A 174 -3.73 18.99 -0.33
CA GLN A 174 -2.55 18.54 -1.06
C GLN A 174 -1.33 19.40 -0.71
N ILE A 175 -0.24 18.74 -0.30
CA ILE A 175 1.08 19.33 -0.12
C ILE A 175 1.88 19.22 -1.42
N GLY A 176 1.95 18.02 -1.99
CA GLY A 176 2.72 17.73 -3.20
C GLY A 176 2.16 16.54 -3.97
N ARG A 177 2.59 16.42 -5.22
CA ARG A 177 2.14 15.37 -6.14
C ARG A 177 3.23 15.00 -7.12
N LEU A 178 3.35 13.71 -7.41
CA LEU A 178 4.16 13.17 -8.50
C LEU A 178 3.26 12.31 -9.41
N ASP A 179 3.17 12.67 -10.68
CA ASP A 179 2.50 11.89 -11.71
C ASP A 179 3.50 10.99 -12.44
N LEU A 180 3.20 9.69 -12.52
CA LEU A 180 4.02 8.71 -13.21
C LEU A 180 3.62 8.57 -14.69
N PRO A 181 4.54 8.09 -15.56
CA PRO A 181 4.22 7.71 -16.93
C PRO A 181 3.04 6.75 -17.04
N PHE A 182 2.39 6.72 -18.20
CA PHE A 182 1.16 5.94 -18.41
C PHE A 182 1.29 4.44 -18.13
N PHE A 183 2.50 3.88 -18.18
CA PHE A 183 2.78 2.45 -18.01
C PHE A 183 3.24 2.06 -16.60
N TRP A 184 3.46 3.03 -15.71
CA TRP A 184 3.77 2.76 -14.31
C TRP A 184 2.63 3.21 -13.43
N GLY A 185 2.33 2.38 -12.43
CA GLY A 185 1.34 2.67 -11.42
C GLY A 185 1.94 3.03 -10.07
N ALA A 186 1.10 3.52 -9.16
CA ALA A 186 1.40 3.65 -7.75
C ALA A 186 0.48 2.73 -6.95
N HIS A 187 1.05 1.63 -6.43
CA HIS A 187 0.40 0.67 -5.56
C HIS A 187 0.58 1.07 -4.10
N THR A 188 1.81 1.15 -3.58
CA THR A 188 2.05 1.54 -2.17
C THR A 188 2.99 2.72 -2.11
N ALA A 189 2.66 3.70 -1.27
CA ALA A 189 3.51 4.85 -0.95
C ALA A 189 3.96 4.75 0.50
N PHE A 190 5.05 4.03 0.75
CA PHE A 190 5.57 3.79 2.10
C PHE A 190 6.56 4.89 2.52
N PRO A 191 6.27 5.70 3.54
CA PRO A 191 7.16 6.78 3.96
C PRO A 191 8.39 6.27 4.74
N LEU A 192 9.57 6.74 4.33
CA LEU A 192 10.83 6.62 5.05
C LEU A 192 11.25 8.01 5.52
N VAL A 193 10.86 8.39 6.74
CA VAL A 193 11.11 9.75 7.26
C VAL A 193 12.31 9.79 8.20
N ASP A 194 12.93 10.95 8.30
CA ASP A 194 14.12 11.16 9.12
C ASP A 194 15.25 10.16 8.81
N VAL A 195 15.55 9.96 7.52
CA VAL A 195 16.68 9.12 7.06
C VAL A 195 17.96 9.94 7.13
N GLU A 196 18.87 9.56 8.03
CA GLU A 196 20.22 10.13 8.05
C GLU A 196 21.08 9.47 6.97
N LEU A 197 21.69 10.28 6.11
CA LEU A 197 22.58 9.79 5.06
C LEU A 197 24.02 9.88 5.54
N ASP A 198 24.70 8.75 5.66
CA ASP A 198 26.08 8.66 6.18
C ASP A 198 27.04 9.57 5.42
N ASP A 199 26.97 9.55 4.08
CA ASP A 199 27.82 10.39 3.21
C ASP A 199 27.55 11.89 3.40
N TYR A 200 26.38 12.26 3.93
CA TYR A 200 25.99 13.65 4.18
C TYR A 200 26.31 14.10 5.60
N ALA A 201 26.99 13.29 6.42
CA ALA A 201 27.40 13.69 7.77
C ALA A 201 28.14 15.05 7.84
N PRO A 202 29.00 15.42 6.85
CA PRO A 202 29.65 16.73 6.81
C PRO A 202 28.77 17.88 6.28
N ASN A 203 27.61 17.58 5.70
CA ASN A 203 26.77 18.60 5.07
C ASN A 203 26.13 19.51 6.12
N ARG A 204 26.12 20.82 5.82
CA ARG A 204 25.40 21.81 6.64
C ARG A 204 23.89 21.60 6.58
N ASP A 205 23.38 21.40 5.36
CA ASP A 205 21.95 21.28 5.08
C ASP A 205 21.63 19.87 4.58
N GLN A 206 20.38 19.44 4.76
CA GLN A 206 19.85 18.23 4.12
C GLN A 206 20.59 16.92 4.50
N ARG A 207 21.26 16.89 5.66
CA ARG A 207 21.89 15.68 6.20
C ARG A 207 20.89 14.56 6.48
N THR A 208 19.69 14.95 6.91
CA THR A 208 18.55 14.07 7.13
C THR A 208 17.48 14.41 6.11
N ARG A 209 16.86 13.38 5.52
CA ARG A 209 15.86 13.54 4.48
C ARG A 209 14.68 12.61 4.66
N ASP A 210 13.54 13.05 4.16
CA ASP A 210 12.34 12.23 4.02
C ASP A 210 12.28 11.64 2.62
N PHE A 211 11.82 10.40 2.52
CA PHE A 211 11.60 9.70 1.27
C PHE A 211 10.26 8.97 1.27
N VAL A 212 9.80 8.59 0.09
CA VAL A 212 8.74 7.60 -0.11
C VAL A 212 9.28 6.47 -0.96
N VAL A 213 9.12 5.24 -0.48
CA VAL A 213 9.23 4.01 -1.27
C VAL A 213 7.91 3.83 -2.01
N LEU A 214 7.91 4.19 -3.29
CA LEU A 214 6.74 4.11 -4.16
C LEU A 214 6.80 2.83 -4.98
N VAL A 215 5.98 1.86 -4.61
CA VAL A 215 5.89 0.55 -5.25
C VAL A 215 4.86 0.59 -6.37
N SER A 216 5.24 0.19 -7.58
CA SER A 216 4.30 -0.10 -8.67
C SER A 216 3.81 -1.56 -8.59
N GLU A 217 2.69 -1.92 -9.21
CA GLU A 217 2.24 -3.33 -9.25
C GLU A 217 2.28 -3.91 -10.67
N SER A 218 2.93 -5.06 -10.81
CA SER A 218 2.77 -5.93 -11.97
C SER A 218 1.44 -6.69 -11.97
N VAL A 219 0.73 -6.70 -13.10
CA VAL A 219 -0.58 -7.35 -13.21
C VAL A 219 -0.64 -8.44 -14.29
N ALA A 220 0.26 -8.41 -15.26
CA ALA A 220 0.32 -9.39 -16.35
C ALA A 220 1.21 -10.60 -16.01
N ASN A 221 0.77 -11.77 -16.45
CA ASN A 221 1.58 -12.98 -16.42
C ASN A 221 2.63 -12.97 -17.55
N GLU A 222 3.76 -13.64 -17.35
CA GLU A 222 4.80 -13.84 -18.37
C GLU A 222 5.28 -12.54 -19.06
N CYS A 223 5.35 -11.43 -18.30
CA CYS A 223 5.96 -10.17 -18.74
C CYS A 223 5.28 -9.51 -19.95
N GLN A 224 3.96 -9.67 -20.10
CA GLN A 224 3.18 -9.07 -21.19
C GLN A 224 2.81 -7.59 -20.92
N GLU A 225 3.65 -6.88 -20.18
CA GLU A 225 3.47 -5.47 -19.77
C GLU A 225 4.84 -4.79 -19.60
N ALA A 226 4.84 -3.46 -19.41
CA ALA A 226 6.06 -2.73 -19.06
C ALA A 226 6.61 -3.22 -17.71
N ARG A 227 7.93 -3.24 -17.56
CA ARG A 227 8.55 -3.63 -16.29
C ARG A 227 8.19 -2.65 -15.19
N HIS A 228 7.44 -3.13 -14.21
CA HIS A 228 7.14 -2.39 -13.00
C HIS A 228 8.37 -2.33 -12.09
N VAL A 229 8.48 -1.21 -11.36
CA VAL A 229 9.66 -0.88 -10.55
C VAL A 229 9.23 -0.35 -9.19
N VAL A 230 10.17 -0.35 -8.25
CA VAL A 230 10.04 0.45 -7.02
C VAL A 230 10.82 1.75 -7.23
N PHE A 231 10.22 2.89 -6.91
CA PHE A 231 10.89 4.19 -6.91
C PHE A 231 11.22 4.61 -5.50
N PHE A 232 12.37 5.24 -5.31
CA PHE A 232 12.67 6.02 -4.11
C PHE A 232 12.50 7.49 -4.46
N VAL A 233 11.55 8.15 -3.81
CA VAL A 233 11.14 9.52 -4.09
C VAL A 233 11.61 10.40 -2.95
N ASP A 234 12.52 11.34 -3.23
CA ASP A 234 13.01 12.34 -2.27
C ASP A 234 11.94 13.38 -1.98
N LEU A 235 11.75 13.68 -0.69
CA LEU A 235 10.78 14.64 -0.15
C LEU A 235 11.45 15.78 0.61
N ALA A 236 12.75 16.02 0.40
CA ALA A 236 13.44 17.22 0.91
C ALA A 236 12.69 18.52 0.60
N ASP A 237 12.02 18.58 -0.56
CA ASP A 237 10.95 19.53 -0.85
C ASP A 237 9.66 18.75 -1.12
N ALA A 238 8.83 18.57 -0.08
CA ALA A 238 7.59 17.82 -0.17
C ALA A 238 6.58 18.41 -1.17
N THR A 239 6.75 19.66 -1.63
CA THR A 239 5.90 20.26 -2.67
C THR A 239 6.35 19.88 -4.09
N HIS A 240 7.59 19.41 -4.24
CA HIS A 240 8.19 18.94 -5.49
C HIS A 240 8.84 17.55 -5.32
N PRO A 241 8.04 16.50 -5.02
CA PRO A 241 8.55 15.14 -4.86
C PRO A 241 9.31 14.67 -6.11
N MET A 242 10.51 14.10 -5.93
CA MET A 242 11.41 13.76 -7.03
C MET A 242 11.92 12.30 -6.93
N PRO A 243 11.71 11.44 -7.94
CA PRO A 243 12.36 10.14 -8.00
C PRO A 243 13.88 10.31 -8.09
N VAL A 244 14.61 9.68 -7.18
CA VAL A 244 16.09 9.75 -7.14
C VAL A 244 16.77 8.43 -7.48
N SER A 245 16.08 7.30 -7.30
CA SER A 245 16.57 5.98 -7.68
C SER A 245 15.41 5.00 -7.90
N THR A 246 15.75 3.80 -8.40
CA THR A 246 14.78 2.71 -8.58
C THR A 246 15.38 1.37 -8.18
N PHE A 247 14.55 0.44 -7.72
CA PHE A 247 14.91 -0.96 -7.51
C PHE A 247 14.10 -1.88 -8.45
N GLN A 248 14.79 -2.86 -9.04
CA GLN A 248 14.23 -3.91 -9.89
C GLN A 248 15.00 -5.23 -9.73
N VAL A 249 14.28 -6.35 -9.70
CA VAL A 249 14.87 -7.69 -9.85
C VAL A 249 15.15 -7.95 -11.33
N ARG A 250 16.34 -8.47 -11.67
CA ARG A 250 16.66 -8.79 -13.07
C ARG A 250 15.97 -10.07 -13.49
N GLU A 251 15.36 -10.05 -14.66
CA GLU A 251 14.69 -11.23 -15.25
C GLU A 251 15.64 -12.44 -15.36
N ALA A 252 16.88 -12.18 -15.79
CA ALA A 252 17.89 -13.19 -16.06
C ALA A 252 18.35 -13.96 -14.81
N ASP A 253 18.11 -13.44 -13.60
CA ASP A 253 18.54 -14.08 -12.35
C ASP A 253 17.70 -15.34 -12.03
N GLY A 254 16.52 -15.48 -12.63
CA GLY A 254 15.66 -16.64 -12.40
C GLY A 254 14.80 -17.07 -13.59
N GLY A 255 15.01 -16.48 -14.77
CA GLY A 255 14.17 -16.73 -15.96
C GLY A 255 12.70 -16.42 -15.69
N PHE A 256 12.44 -15.33 -14.96
CA PHE A 256 11.15 -15.08 -14.33
C PHE A 256 10.00 -14.85 -15.32
N CYS A 257 10.27 -14.43 -16.55
CA CYS A 257 9.21 -14.38 -17.56
C CYS A 257 8.74 -15.75 -17.99
N ALA A 258 9.68 -16.67 -18.19
CA ALA A 258 9.38 -18.02 -18.61
C ALA A 258 8.86 -18.89 -17.46
N ARG A 259 9.12 -18.51 -16.19
CA ARG A 259 8.69 -19.24 -14.99
C ARG A 259 7.16 -19.37 -14.84
N GLY A 260 6.39 -18.42 -15.40
CA GLY A 260 4.94 -18.38 -15.27
C GLY A 260 4.44 -17.47 -14.15
N GLY A 261 3.17 -17.09 -14.22
CA GLY A 261 2.59 -16.08 -13.31
C GLY A 261 3.15 -14.68 -13.54
N ARG A 262 2.84 -13.76 -12.62
CA ARG A 262 3.33 -12.38 -12.65
C ARG A 262 4.79 -12.31 -12.21
N PHE A 263 5.55 -11.41 -12.84
CA PHE A 263 6.91 -11.07 -12.45
C PHE A 263 7.08 -9.56 -12.38
N GLY A 264 7.21 -9.05 -11.15
CA GLY A 264 7.35 -7.63 -10.85
C GLY A 264 7.02 -7.37 -9.38
N PRO A 265 7.20 -6.13 -8.91
CA PRO A 265 6.78 -5.74 -7.57
C PRO A 265 5.26 -5.87 -7.40
N HIS A 266 4.84 -6.10 -6.16
CA HIS A 266 3.45 -5.94 -5.73
C HIS A 266 3.38 -4.96 -4.56
N GLY A 267 3.86 -5.35 -3.38
CA GLY A 267 3.83 -4.51 -2.17
C GLY A 267 5.09 -4.64 -1.33
N THR A 268 5.04 -4.07 -0.14
CA THR A 268 6.12 -4.11 0.85
C THR A 268 5.56 -4.39 2.24
N GLN A 269 6.40 -4.57 3.26
CA GLN A 269 5.93 -4.65 4.64
C GLN A 269 5.33 -3.31 5.07
N TRP A 270 4.31 -3.31 5.94
CA TRP A 270 3.70 -2.07 6.43
C TRP A 270 4.18 -1.69 7.81
N SER A 271 4.78 -2.61 8.57
CA SER A 271 5.41 -2.25 9.83
C SER A 271 6.51 -1.21 9.63
N MET A 272 6.41 -0.11 10.38
CA MET A 272 7.41 0.95 10.48
C MET A 272 8.20 0.85 11.80
N SER A 273 8.30 -0.37 12.35
CA SER A 273 9.05 -0.63 13.59
C SER A 273 10.48 -1.08 13.35
N ALA A 274 11.30 -0.96 14.38
CA ALA A 274 12.53 -1.74 14.48
C ALA A 274 12.22 -3.25 14.40
N PRO A 275 13.18 -4.08 13.93
CA PRO A 275 14.53 -3.70 13.48
C PRO A 275 14.62 -3.29 12.01
N PHE A 276 13.53 -3.33 11.24
CA PHE A 276 13.58 -3.14 9.78
C PHE A 276 13.52 -1.68 9.34
N TYR A 277 12.69 -0.85 9.99
CA TYR A 277 12.39 0.49 9.50
C TYR A 277 13.65 1.36 9.33
N LYS A 278 13.75 2.04 8.16
CA LYS A 278 14.93 2.81 7.68
C LYS A 278 16.20 2.01 7.41
N ARG A 279 16.21 0.69 7.62
CA ARG A 279 17.38 -0.17 7.41
C ARG A 279 17.15 -1.10 6.22
N LEU A 280 16.17 -1.98 6.34
CA LEU A 280 15.84 -2.98 5.34
C LEU A 280 14.36 -2.88 4.93
N GLN A 281 14.10 -2.76 3.63
CA GLN A 281 12.77 -2.86 3.07
C GLN A 281 12.56 -4.24 2.43
N VAL A 282 11.46 -4.89 2.76
CA VAL A 282 11.05 -6.20 2.28
C VAL A 282 9.93 -6.01 1.25
N PHE A 283 10.14 -6.50 0.03
CA PHE A 283 9.17 -6.42 -1.05
C PHE A 283 8.62 -7.80 -1.41
N SER A 284 7.33 -7.87 -1.72
CA SER A 284 6.77 -8.99 -2.47
C SER A 284 6.96 -8.78 -3.96
N TRP A 285 7.46 -9.81 -4.65
CA TRP A 285 7.84 -9.76 -6.06
C TRP A 285 7.24 -10.93 -6.87
N PHE A 286 5.99 -11.30 -6.56
CA PHE A 286 5.26 -12.40 -7.19
C PHE A 286 6.10 -13.67 -7.36
N ASN A 287 6.35 -14.12 -8.61
CA ASN A 287 7.09 -15.35 -8.90
C ASN A 287 8.60 -15.27 -8.59
N ALA A 288 9.09 -14.08 -8.24
CA ALA A 288 10.44 -13.85 -7.76
C ALA A 288 10.51 -13.79 -6.23
N GLY A 289 9.44 -14.16 -5.52
CA GLY A 289 9.41 -14.34 -4.08
C GLY A 289 9.49 -13.02 -3.30
N MET A 290 10.14 -13.06 -2.15
CA MET A 290 10.48 -11.90 -1.33
C MET A 290 11.86 -11.36 -1.68
N ARG A 291 12.00 -10.04 -1.66
CA ARG A 291 13.24 -9.31 -1.86
C ARG A 291 13.52 -8.40 -0.67
N VAL A 292 14.72 -8.46 -0.12
CA VAL A 292 15.16 -7.61 1.00
C VAL A 292 16.22 -6.66 0.50
N VAL A 293 15.97 -5.37 0.67
CA VAL A 293 16.75 -4.29 0.10
C VAL A 293 17.24 -3.39 1.22
N ASP A 294 18.55 -3.10 1.23
CA ASP A 294 19.13 -2.04 2.05
C ASP A 294 18.64 -0.68 1.55
N VAL A 295 17.97 0.04 2.44
CA VAL A 295 17.38 1.36 2.16
C VAL A 295 18.00 2.47 3.01
N ARG A 296 19.13 2.20 3.68
CA ARG A 296 19.87 3.22 4.44
C ARG A 296 20.38 4.34 3.54
N ASN A 297 20.64 4.02 2.27
CA ASN A 297 20.87 5.01 1.23
C ASN A 297 19.81 4.89 0.11
N PRO A 298 18.70 5.66 0.18
CA PRO A 298 17.67 5.66 -0.85
C PRO A 298 18.14 6.10 -2.24
N PHE A 299 19.33 6.69 -2.38
CA PHE A 299 19.92 6.98 -3.69
C PHE A 299 20.53 5.73 -4.36
N ASP A 300 20.88 4.70 -3.60
CA ASP A 300 21.51 3.48 -4.08
C ASP A 300 20.97 2.22 -3.37
N PRO A 301 19.68 1.90 -3.56
CA PRO A 301 19.04 0.76 -2.92
C PRO A 301 19.64 -0.56 -3.41
N THR A 302 20.07 -1.42 -2.49
CA THR A 302 20.80 -2.66 -2.82
C THR A 302 20.10 -3.90 -2.27
N GLU A 303 19.84 -4.91 -3.11
CA GLU A 303 19.32 -6.21 -2.64
C GLU A 303 20.38 -6.93 -1.80
N VAL A 304 20.00 -7.34 -0.58
CA VAL A 304 20.89 -8.02 0.37
C VAL A 304 20.44 -9.45 0.70
N ALA A 305 19.18 -9.79 0.42
CA ALA A 305 18.67 -11.15 0.55
C ALA A 305 17.40 -11.35 -0.30
N TYR A 306 17.08 -12.61 -0.57
CA TYR A 306 15.80 -12.99 -1.15
C TYR A 306 15.39 -14.38 -0.66
N PHE A 307 14.09 -14.67 -0.73
CA PHE A 307 13.56 -16.02 -0.53
C PHE A 307 12.46 -16.28 -1.55
N ILE A 308 12.58 -17.39 -2.29
CA ILE A 308 11.57 -17.83 -3.25
C ILE A 308 11.02 -19.17 -2.78
N PRO A 309 9.75 -19.22 -2.32
CA PRO A 309 9.12 -20.48 -1.96
C PRO A 309 9.15 -21.51 -3.10
N ALA A 310 9.25 -22.78 -2.75
CA ALA A 310 8.98 -23.86 -3.68
C ALA A 310 7.47 -23.99 -3.91
N THR A 311 7.06 -24.40 -5.11
CA THR A 311 5.67 -24.78 -5.36
C THR A 311 5.32 -26.03 -4.56
N THR A 312 4.07 -26.12 -4.12
CA THR A 312 3.48 -27.28 -3.45
C THR A 312 2.42 -27.93 -4.34
N GLU A 313 1.90 -29.10 -3.95
CA GLU A 313 0.76 -29.74 -4.64
C GLU A 313 -0.51 -28.86 -4.66
N ASN A 314 -0.62 -27.94 -3.70
CA ASN A 314 -1.72 -26.98 -3.60
C ASN A 314 -1.48 -25.71 -4.43
N THR A 315 -0.31 -25.54 -5.05
CA THR A 315 -0.02 -24.32 -5.78
C THR A 315 -0.83 -24.27 -7.07
N ASP A 316 -1.64 -23.22 -7.21
CA ASP A 316 -2.53 -23.04 -8.33
C ASP A 316 -1.77 -22.78 -9.64
N VAL A 317 -2.39 -23.18 -10.74
CA VAL A 317 -1.93 -22.88 -12.09
C VAL A 317 -2.21 -21.41 -12.44
N ARG A 318 -1.26 -20.77 -13.13
CA ARG A 318 -1.38 -19.43 -13.70
C ARG A 318 -1.37 -19.53 -15.22
N CYS A 319 -2.42 -19.05 -15.86
CA CYS A 319 -2.59 -19.12 -17.31
C CYS A 319 -2.43 -17.74 -17.96
N VAL A 320 -1.99 -17.73 -19.21
CA VAL A 320 -1.91 -16.56 -20.07
C VAL A 320 -2.11 -17.00 -21.52
N THR A 321 -2.75 -16.15 -22.32
CA THR A 321 -2.88 -16.36 -23.76
C THR A 321 -1.94 -15.40 -24.48
N ILE A 322 -0.97 -15.96 -25.20
CA ILE A 322 0.02 -15.20 -25.99
C ILE A 322 -0.09 -15.66 -27.43
N ASP A 323 -0.32 -14.73 -28.36
CA ASP A 323 -0.52 -15.00 -29.79
C ASP A 323 -1.60 -16.07 -30.06
N GLY A 324 -2.68 -16.05 -29.27
CA GLY A 324 -3.79 -16.99 -29.38
C GLY A 324 -3.52 -18.38 -28.78
N VAL A 325 -2.35 -18.61 -28.18
CA VAL A 325 -1.99 -19.88 -27.53
C VAL A 325 -2.07 -19.72 -26.01
N GLU A 326 -2.93 -20.51 -25.39
CA GLU A 326 -2.99 -20.60 -23.92
C GLU A 326 -1.78 -21.37 -23.38
N ARG A 327 -1.15 -20.80 -22.36
CA ARG A 327 -0.02 -21.37 -21.63
C ARG A 327 -0.34 -21.30 -20.15
N CYS A 328 -0.26 -22.42 -19.48
CA CYS A 328 -0.60 -22.56 -18.08
C CYS A 328 0.58 -23.19 -17.33
N LYS A 329 1.06 -22.53 -16.27
CA LYS A 329 2.20 -22.96 -15.46
C LYS A 329 1.87 -22.88 -13.97
N THR A 330 2.32 -23.86 -13.21
CA THR A 330 2.29 -23.80 -11.74
C THR A 330 3.45 -22.94 -11.27
N ALA A 331 3.15 -21.78 -10.70
CA ALA A 331 4.14 -20.82 -10.23
C ALA A 331 3.67 -20.13 -8.96
N ILE A 332 4.59 -19.99 -8.00
CA ILE A 332 4.36 -19.20 -6.79
C ILE A 332 4.02 -17.75 -7.18
N GLN A 333 3.23 -17.10 -6.34
CA GLN A 333 2.84 -15.69 -6.46
C GLN A 333 2.87 -15.07 -5.05
N THR A 334 4.07 -14.86 -4.50
CA THR A 334 4.24 -14.18 -3.21
C THR A 334 3.60 -12.80 -3.32
N ASN A 335 2.49 -12.61 -2.61
CA ASN A 335 1.61 -11.46 -2.78
C ASN A 335 1.85 -10.44 -1.67
N ASN A 336 1.93 -10.89 -0.43
CA ASN A 336 2.16 -10.01 0.71
C ASN A 336 3.38 -10.44 1.49
N VAL A 337 4.07 -9.45 2.03
CA VAL A 337 5.13 -9.60 3.02
C VAL A 337 4.79 -8.72 4.23
N GLU A 338 5.17 -9.15 5.41
CA GLU A 338 5.11 -8.35 6.65
C GLU A 338 6.27 -8.75 7.57
N VAL A 339 6.63 -7.87 8.50
CA VAL A 339 7.72 -8.11 9.46
C VAL A 339 7.26 -7.86 10.90
N ASP A 340 8.01 -8.40 11.87
CA ASP A 340 7.80 -8.11 13.28
C ASP A 340 9.09 -7.69 14.01
N ASP A 341 8.93 -7.34 15.29
CA ASP A 341 9.98 -6.88 16.19
C ASP A 341 11.00 -7.97 16.59
N ARG A 342 10.68 -9.25 16.33
CA ARG A 342 11.58 -10.39 16.54
C ARG A 342 12.54 -10.58 15.36
N GLY A 343 12.37 -9.83 14.27
CA GLY A 343 13.16 -10.02 13.05
C GLY A 343 12.57 -11.07 12.11
N LEU A 344 11.35 -11.56 12.36
CA LEU A 344 10.69 -12.53 11.48
C LEU A 344 10.04 -11.83 10.30
N ILE A 345 10.01 -12.53 9.17
CA ILE A 345 9.38 -12.09 7.93
C ILE A 345 8.33 -13.11 7.52
N TYR A 346 7.12 -12.62 7.28
CA TYR A 346 5.95 -13.39 6.89
C TYR A 346 5.66 -13.19 5.42
N LEU A 347 5.46 -14.27 4.66
CA LEU A 347 5.16 -14.22 3.23
C LEU A 347 3.89 -15.01 2.93
N VAL A 348 2.89 -14.38 2.33
CA VAL A 348 1.64 -15.04 1.93
C VAL A 348 1.52 -15.08 0.41
N ASP A 349 1.27 -16.28 -0.09
CA ASP A 349 1.14 -16.55 -1.53
C ASP A 349 -0.33 -16.53 -1.99
N ARG A 350 -0.63 -15.84 -3.11
CA ARG A 350 -1.99 -15.77 -3.68
C ARG A 350 -2.36 -16.93 -4.60
N ALA A 351 -1.40 -17.80 -4.92
CA ALA A 351 -1.57 -19.01 -5.71
C ALA A 351 -1.57 -20.24 -4.80
N ASN A 352 -2.04 -20.10 -3.55
CA ASN A 352 -2.23 -21.22 -2.61
C ASN A 352 -0.95 -21.98 -2.21
N THR A 353 0.24 -21.40 -2.41
CA THR A 353 1.49 -22.01 -1.91
C THR A 353 1.58 -21.97 -0.37
N GLY A 354 0.84 -21.06 0.29
CA GLY A 354 0.71 -21.00 1.74
C GLY A 354 1.37 -19.78 2.40
N LEU A 355 1.52 -19.86 3.72
CA LEU A 355 2.23 -18.90 4.57
C LEU A 355 3.64 -19.44 4.87
N HIS A 356 4.65 -18.59 4.69
CA HIS A 356 6.03 -18.87 5.07
C HIS A 356 6.47 -17.87 6.13
N ILE A 357 7.20 -18.35 7.13
CA ILE A 357 7.83 -17.50 8.16
C ILE A 357 9.32 -17.78 8.06
N VAL A 358 10.10 -16.75 7.78
CA VAL A 358 11.55 -16.83 7.58
C VAL A 358 12.26 -15.77 8.40
N GLU A 359 13.55 -15.94 8.59
CA GLU A 359 14.43 -14.96 9.23
C GLU A 359 15.65 -14.71 8.34
N LEU A 360 16.26 -13.53 8.48
CA LEU A 360 17.51 -13.23 7.78
C LEU A 360 18.66 -14.06 8.38
N THR A 361 19.64 -14.39 7.55
CA THR A 361 20.86 -15.08 7.99
C THR A 361 22.11 -14.37 7.45
N GLY A 362 23.27 -14.66 8.05
CA GLY A 362 24.57 -14.15 7.57
C GLY A 362 24.67 -12.62 7.61
N PRO A 363 25.33 -11.99 6.62
CA PRO A 363 25.51 -10.53 6.58
C PRO A 363 24.21 -9.73 6.63
N ALA A 364 23.14 -10.20 5.98
CA ALA A 364 21.85 -9.51 6.00
C ALA A 364 21.21 -9.49 7.40
N ALA A 365 21.41 -10.54 8.20
CA ALA A 365 20.93 -10.56 9.59
C ALA A 365 21.67 -9.56 10.48
N ALA A 366 22.98 -9.37 10.25
CA ALA A 366 23.78 -8.43 11.02
C ALA A 366 23.29 -6.97 10.88
N MET A 367 22.74 -6.62 9.71
CA MET A 367 22.17 -5.30 9.43
C MET A 367 20.92 -4.96 10.26
N LEU A 368 20.25 -5.96 10.85
CA LEU A 368 19.13 -5.71 11.78
C LEU A 368 19.63 -5.33 13.18
N ALA A 369 20.88 -5.68 13.53
CA ALA A 369 21.46 -5.47 14.86
C ALA A 369 22.31 -4.18 14.97
N GLU A 370 22.80 -3.65 13.85
CA GLU A 370 23.39 -2.30 13.71
C GLU A 370 22.30 -1.26 13.85
#